data_AF-A0A350QR22-F1
#
_entry.id   AF-A0A350QR22-F1
#
_cell.length_a   1.000
_cell.length_b   1.000
_cell.length_c   1.000
_cell.angle_alpha   90.00
_cell.angle_beta   90.00
_cell.angle_gamma   90.00
#
_symmetry.space_group_name_H-M   'P 1'
#
loop_
_entity.id
_entity.type
_entity.pdbx_description
1 polymer ?
#
loop_
_entity_poly.entity_id
_entity_poly.type
_entity_poly.pdbx_seq_one_letter_code
_entity_poly.pdbx_strand_id
1 'polypeptide(L)' 'QQEFEQIFPKPGLVEHDASEIWRKQHETIRGALEAAGITAEDVDSIGITNQRETILLWDRSTSEP' A
#
# COMPACT_ATOMS: atom_id res chain seq x y z
N GLN A 1 -1.83 -9.45 3.39
CA GLN A 1 -0.61 -8.64 3.22
C GLN A 1 0.24 -9.31 2.16
N GLN A 2 0.79 -8.54 1.24
CA GLN A 2 1.74 -9.03 0.23
C GLN A 2 3.11 -8.40 0.45
N GLU A 3 4.15 -9.12 0.09
CA GLU A 3 5.51 -8.59 0.07
C GLU A 3 5.70 -7.62 -1.09
N PHE A 4 6.58 -6.64 -0.87
CA PHE A 4 7.02 -5.64 -1.82
C PHE A 4 8.52 -5.38 -1.61
N GLU A 5 9.17 -4.80 -2.61
CA GLU A 5 10.62 -4.66 -2.61
C GLU A 5 11.13 -3.74 -1.51
N GLN A 6 12.25 -4.13 -0.88
CA GLN A 6 13.01 -3.27 0.01
C GLN A 6 14.20 -2.71 -0.79
N ILE A 7 14.23 -1.40 -0.99
CA ILE A 7 15.25 -0.75 -1.81
C ILE A 7 16.38 -0.24 -0.90
N PHE A 8 17.62 -0.64 -1.18
CA PHE A 8 18.80 -0.28 -0.38
C PHE A 8 19.80 0.51 -1.22
N PRO A 9 19.58 1.83 -1.44
CA PRO A 9 20.44 2.60 -2.33
C PRO A 9 21.86 2.76 -1.77
N LYS A 10 22.00 2.79 -0.43
CA LYS A 10 23.27 2.91 0.30
C LYS A 10 23.15 2.23 1.68
N PRO A 11 24.27 1.84 2.32
CA PRO A 11 24.24 1.29 3.67
C PRO A 11 23.50 2.21 4.67
N GLY A 12 22.57 1.63 5.42
CA GLY A 12 21.76 2.35 6.41
C GLY A 12 20.55 3.10 5.85
N LEU A 13 20.33 3.11 4.53
CA LEU A 13 19.12 3.64 3.91
C LEU A 13 18.19 2.50 3.47
N VAL A 14 16.91 2.66 3.76
CA VAL A 14 15.84 1.77 3.32
C VAL A 14 14.76 2.63 2.69
N GLU A 15 14.45 2.33 1.44
CA GLU A 15 13.44 3.02 0.64
C GLU A 15 12.39 2.02 0.14
N HIS A 16 11.21 2.53 -0.19
CA HIS A 16 10.12 1.77 -0.79
C HIS A 16 9.56 2.56 -1.98
N ASP A 17 9.15 1.86 -3.04
CA ASP A 17 8.37 2.48 -4.11
C ASP A 17 6.91 2.66 -3.65
N ALA A 18 6.46 3.90 -3.56
CA ALA A 18 5.11 4.25 -3.15
C ALA A 18 4.03 3.67 -4.08
N SER A 19 4.32 3.62 -5.39
CA SER A 19 3.43 3.02 -6.39
C SER A 19 3.29 1.52 -6.19
N GLU A 20 4.38 0.84 -5.79
CA GLU A 20 4.34 -0.57 -5.48
C GLU A 20 3.54 -0.84 -4.20
N ILE A 21 3.76 -0.06 -3.13
CA ILE A 21 2.97 -0.16 -1.89
C ILE A 21 1.48 -0.05 -2.23
N TRP A 22 1.09 0.97 -3.01
CA TRP A 22 -0.30 1.18 -3.40
C TRP A 22 -0.88 -0.01 -4.16
N ARG A 23 -0.18 -0.47 -5.20
CA ARG A 23 -0.60 -1.62 -6.02
C ARG A 23 -0.79 -2.87 -5.16
N LYS A 24 0.18 -3.20 -4.31
CA LYS A 24 0.14 -4.39 -3.44
C LYS A 24 -0.96 -4.32 -2.40
N GLN A 25 -1.22 -3.14 -1.83
CA GLN A 25 -2.31 -2.95 -0.90
C GLN A 25 -3.68 -3.13 -1.59
N HIS A 26 -3.83 -2.59 -2.80
CA HIS A 26 -5.04 -2.74 -3.60
C HIS A 26 -5.29 -4.21 -4.03
N GLU A 27 -4.27 -4.90 -4.53
CA GLU A 27 -4.32 -6.33 -4.86
C GLU A 27 -4.70 -7.17 -3.63
N THR A 28 -4.14 -6.85 -2.47
CA THR A 28 -4.45 -7.53 -1.21
C THR A 28 -5.93 -7.39 -0.83
N ILE A 29 -6.50 -6.18 -0.95
CA ILE A 29 -7.92 -5.95 -0.63
C ILE A 29 -8.82 -6.71 -1.62
N ARG A 30 -8.52 -6.66 -2.92
CA ARG A 30 -9.27 -7.43 -3.92
C ARG A 30 -9.27 -8.92 -3.61
N GLY A 31 -8.10 -9.50 -3.33
CA GLY A 31 -8.01 -10.92 -2.98
C GLY A 31 -8.77 -11.27 -1.70
N ALA A 32 -8.79 -10.37 -0.71
CA ALA A 32 -9.55 -10.58 0.52
C ALA A 32 -11.08 -10.59 0.29
N LEU A 33 -11.59 -9.66 -0.54
CA LEU A 33 -13.01 -9.62 -0.92
C LEU A 33 -13.41 -10.88 -1.71
N GLU A 34 -12.59 -11.27 -2.69
CA GLU A 34 -12.79 -12.47 -3.50
C GLU A 34 -12.80 -13.74 -2.63
N ALA A 35 -11.87 -13.87 -1.69
CA ALA A 35 -11.81 -15.00 -0.76
C ALA A 35 -13.01 -15.06 0.22
N ALA A 36 -13.56 -13.90 0.59
CA ALA A 36 -14.74 -13.80 1.43
C ALA A 36 -16.07 -13.97 0.65
N GLY A 37 -16.02 -13.92 -0.69
CA GLY A 37 -17.21 -14.01 -1.53
C GLY A 37 -18.15 -12.81 -1.42
N ILE A 38 -17.61 -11.64 -1.03
CA ILE A 38 -18.37 -10.39 -0.87
C ILE A 38 -17.87 -9.33 -1.84
N THR A 39 -18.63 -8.25 -1.97
CA THR A 39 -18.27 -7.07 -2.75
C THR A 39 -17.85 -5.91 -1.83
N ALA A 40 -17.35 -4.83 -2.43
CA ALA A 40 -17.05 -3.62 -1.68
C ALA A 40 -18.31 -2.97 -1.06
N GLU A 41 -19.50 -3.23 -1.61
CA GLU A 41 -20.78 -2.71 -1.09
C GLU A 41 -21.17 -3.34 0.25
N ASP A 42 -20.63 -4.53 0.57
CA ASP A 42 -20.89 -5.25 1.81
C ASP A 42 -19.97 -4.78 2.98
N VAL A 43 -19.01 -3.89 2.70
CA VAL A 43 -18.02 -3.41 3.67
C VAL A 43 -18.54 -2.13 4.33
N ASP A 44 -18.91 -2.23 5.60
CA ASP A 44 -19.40 -1.08 6.38
C ASP A 44 -18.32 -0.01 6.62
N SER A 45 -17.08 -0.43 6.91
CA SER A 45 -15.99 0.49 7.24
C SER A 45 -14.60 -0.08 6.89
N ILE A 46 -13.64 0.83 6.72
CA ILE A 46 -12.23 0.49 6.45
C ILE A 46 -11.37 1.00 7.61
N GLY A 47 -10.69 0.07 8.28
CA GLY A 47 -9.62 0.38 9.22
C GLY A 47 -8.28 0.53 8.52
N ILE A 48 -7.55 1.61 8.79
CA ILE A 48 -6.23 1.85 8.22
C ILE A 48 -5.18 1.74 9.31
N THR A 49 -4.15 0.93 9.05
CA THR A 49 -2.93 0.86 9.85
C THR A 49 -1.74 0.79 8.91
N ASN A 50 -0.61 1.35 9.32
CA ASN A 50 0.58 1.50 8.49
C ASN A 50 1.85 1.28 9.30
N GLN A 51 2.93 0.95 8.60
CA GLN A 51 4.27 1.13 9.15
C GLN A 51 4.44 2.61 9.53
N ARG A 52 4.84 2.85 10.77
CA ARG A 52 4.99 4.21 11.28
C ARG A 52 6.34 4.79 10.85
N GLU A 53 6.50 6.09 11.05
CA GLU A 53 7.71 6.87 10.73
C GLU A 53 8.09 7.00 9.24
N THR A 54 7.76 6.04 8.36
CA THR A 54 7.99 6.14 6.91
C THR A 54 7.38 7.42 6.33
N ILE A 55 8.15 8.14 5.52
CA ILE A 55 7.76 9.42 4.93
C ILE A 55 7.56 9.25 3.42
N LEU A 56 6.46 9.80 2.92
CA LEU A 56 6.17 9.93 1.49
C LEU A 56 5.93 11.41 1.17
N LEU A 57 6.58 11.92 0.12
CA LEU A 57 6.21 13.18 -0.51
C LEU A 57 5.54 12.85 -1.85
N TRP A 58 4.66 13.74 -2.30
CA TRP A 58 4.01 13.61 -3.60
C TRP A 58 3.54 14.97 -4.10
N ASP A 59 3.37 15.10 -5.41
CA ASP A 59 2.73 16.26 -6.02
C ASP A 59 1.22 16.20 -5.81
N ARG A 60 0.65 17.26 -5.22
CA ARG A 60 -0.79 17.31 -4.88
C ARG A 60 -1.71 17.25 -6.12
N SER A 61 -1.25 17.74 -7.26
CA SER A 61 -2.04 17.82 -8.48
C SER A 61 -2.01 16.54 -9.30
N THR A 62 -0.87 15.84 -9.33
CA THR A 62 -0.70 14.61 -10.12
C THR A 62 -0.80 13.34 -9.30
N SER A 63 -0.63 13.42 -7.98
CA SER A 63 -0.42 12.28 -7.07
C SER A 63 0.85 11.47 -7.34
N GLU A 64 1.78 12.00 -8.14
CA GLU A 64 3.07 11.36 -8.39
C GLU A 64 3.99 11.52 -7.16
N PRO A 65 4.64 10.44 -6.69
CA PRO A 65 5.63 10.47 -5.61
C PRO A 65 6.86 11.34 -5.91
#